data_AF-A0A3D3RIW0-F1
#
_entry.id   AF-A0A3D3RIW0-F1
#
_cell.length_a   1.000
_cell.length_b   1.000
_cell.length_c   1.000
_cell.angle_alpha   90.00
_cell.angle_beta   90.00
_cell.angle_gamma   90.00
#
_symmetry.space_group_name_H-M   'P 1'
#
loop_
_entity.id
_entity.type
_entity.pdbx_description
1 polymer ?
#
loop_
_entity_poly.entity_id
_entity_poly.type
_entity_poly.pdbx_seq_one_letter_code
_entity_poly.pdbx_strand_id
1 'polypeptide(L)'
;SRTENLVVCKKAEKNEYGQFMEFEYLTFVPLDIDGLDLSVMTDRDICLLNEYHANVYEKISPYLTEEEKAWLANATREVKRA
;
A
#
# COMPACT_ATOMS: atom_id res chain seq x y z
N SER A 1 -3.62 -13.89 -10.73
CA SER A 1 -2.44 -13.76 -9.83
C SER A 1 -2.91 -13.90 -8.39
N ARG A 2 -1.99 -14.02 -7.42
CA ARG A 2 -2.29 -13.98 -5.97
C ARG A 2 -1.47 -12.87 -5.33
N THR A 3 -2.11 -12.00 -4.55
CA THR A 3 -1.47 -10.96 -3.74
C THR A 3 -1.53 -11.35 -2.27
N GLU A 4 -0.41 -11.27 -1.56
CA GLU A 4 -0.29 -11.75 -0.17
C GLU A 4 0.56 -10.77 0.63
N ASN A 5 0.02 -10.27 1.75
CA ASN A 5 0.70 -9.38 2.69
C ASN A 5 0.69 -9.99 4.09
N LEU A 6 1.80 -9.86 4.81
CA LEU A 6 1.84 -10.09 6.23
C LEU A 6 1.34 -8.85 6.97
N VAL A 7 0.39 -9.05 7.88
CA VAL A 7 -0.16 -7.99 8.73
C VAL A 7 -0.11 -8.40 10.20
N VAL A 8 0.04 -7.41 11.07
CA VAL A 8 0.01 -7.61 12.52
C VAL A 8 -1.26 -6.99 13.11
N CYS A 9 -1.93 -7.71 14.01
CA CYS A 9 -3.06 -7.19 14.77
C CYS A 9 -2.55 -6.36 15.94
N LYS A 10 -2.95 -5.09 16.02
CA LYS A 10 -2.57 -4.17 17.08
C LYS A 10 -3.77 -3.46 17.67
N LYS A 11 -3.58 -2.90 18.88
CA LYS A 11 -4.62 -2.12 19.55
C LYS A 11 -4.84 -0.81 18.80
N ALA A 12 -6.08 -0.56 18.43
CA ALA A 12 -6.56 0.72 17.93
C ALA A 12 -7.08 1.56 19.12
N GLU A 13 -8.06 2.43 18.86
CA GLU A 13 -8.72 3.23 19.89
C GLU A 13 -9.40 2.37 20.97
N LYS A 14 -9.34 2.83 22.22
CA LYS A 14 -10.10 2.28 23.33
C LYS A 14 -11.12 3.31 23.79
N ASN A 15 -12.40 2.94 23.81
CA ASN A 15 -13.49 3.80 24.26
C ASN A 15 -14.38 3.08 25.30
N GLU A 16 -15.52 3.67 25.65
CA GLU A 16 -16.46 3.11 26.64
C GLU A 16 -17.01 1.72 26.28
N TYR A 17 -16.96 1.37 24.99
CA TYR A 17 -17.41 0.09 24.46
C TYR A 17 -16.29 -0.97 24.39
N GLY A 18 -15.06 -0.62 24.77
CA GLY A 18 -13.94 -1.56 24.88
C GLY A 18 -12.74 -1.21 24.02
N GLN A 19 -11.89 -2.20 23.76
CA GLN A 19 -10.68 -2.07 22.95
C GLN A 19 -10.97 -2.45 21.50
N PHE A 20 -10.82 -1.51 20.58
CA PHE A 20 -10.85 -1.79 19.14
C PHE A 20 -9.47 -2.27 18.68
N MET A 21 -9.45 -3.07 17.62
CA MET A 21 -8.22 -3.62 17.04
C MET A 21 -8.12 -3.20 15.58
N GLU A 22 -6.89 -3.04 15.10
CA GLU A 22 -6.60 -2.73 13.70
C GLU A 22 -5.42 -3.56 13.17
N PHE A 23 -5.24 -3.54 11.85
CA PHE A 23 -4.11 -4.19 11.19
C PHE A 23 -3.08 -3.17 10.74
N GLU A 24 -1.82 -3.52 10.92
CA GLU A 24 -0.68 -2.81 10.36
C GLU A 24 0.06 -3.72 9.37
N TYR A 25 0.48 -3.15 8.23
CA TYR A 25 1.28 -3.86 7.23
C TYR A 25 2.70 -4.10 7.73
N LEU A 26 3.19 -5.33 7.59
CA LEU A 26 4.60 -5.67 7.75
C LEU A 26 5.29 -5.84 6.39
N THR A 27 4.54 -6.28 5.38
CA THR A 27 5.01 -6.33 3.99
C THR A 27 4.90 -4.95 3.34
N PHE A 28 6.02 -4.43 2.83
CA PHE A 28 6.06 -3.23 2.01
C PHE A 28 6.69 -3.54 0.64
N VAL A 29 5.87 -4.02 -0.28
CA VAL A 29 6.25 -4.36 -1.66
C VAL A 29 5.18 -3.77 -2.60
N PRO A 30 5.56 -3.19 -3.76
CA PRO A 30 4.60 -2.65 -4.72
C PRO A 30 3.63 -3.72 -5.21
N LEU A 31 2.37 -3.35 -5.39
CA LEU A 31 1.41 -4.14 -6.17
C LEU A 31 1.61 -3.84 -7.65
N ASP A 32 1.49 -4.86 -8.48
CA ASP A 32 1.68 -4.72 -9.93
C ASP A 32 0.53 -3.92 -10.55
N ILE A 33 0.84 -2.70 -10.98
CA ILE A 33 -0.13 -1.76 -11.57
C ILE A 33 -0.61 -2.25 -12.93
N ASP A 34 0.22 -2.97 -13.68
CA ASP A 34 -0.11 -3.39 -15.05
C ASP A 34 -1.17 -4.50 -15.06
N GLY A 35 -1.40 -5.15 -13.92
CA GLY A 35 -2.46 -6.14 -13.71
C GLY A 35 -3.80 -5.56 -13.22
N LEU A 36 -3.94 -4.24 -13.07
CA LEU A 36 -5.13 -3.61 -12.52
C LEU A 36 -6.19 -3.29 -13.58
N ASP A 37 -7.44 -3.67 -13.31
CA ASP A 37 -8.61 -3.13 -14.00
C ASP A 37 -9.20 -1.98 -13.16
N LEU A 38 -8.83 -0.75 -13.51
CA LEU A 38 -9.29 0.44 -12.78
C LEU A 38 -10.80 0.69 -12.93
N SER A 39 -11.46 0.08 -13.92
CA SER A 39 -12.90 0.32 -14.17
C SER A 39 -13.80 -0.26 -13.09
N VAL A 40 -13.33 -1.29 -12.38
CA VAL A 40 -14.06 -1.94 -11.28
C VAL A 40 -13.68 -1.40 -9.90
N MET A 41 -12.69 -0.51 -9.82
CA MET A 41 -12.20 0.06 -8.56
C MET A 41 -13.01 1.32 -8.19
N THR A 42 -13.35 1.44 -6.91
CA THR A 42 -13.95 2.66 -6.36
C THR A 42 -12.89 3.74 -6.15
N ASP A 43 -13.30 4.99 -5.89
CA ASP A 43 -12.36 6.08 -5.58
C ASP A 43 -11.57 5.77 -4.31
N ARG A 44 -12.22 5.08 -3.37
CA ARG A 44 -11.59 4.62 -2.14
C ARG A 44 -10.51 3.58 -2.42
N ASP A 45 -10.75 2.62 -3.31
CA ASP A 45 -9.76 1.60 -3.63
C ASP A 45 -8.51 2.21 -4.27
N ILE A 46 -8.70 3.18 -5.17
CA ILE A 46 -7.59 3.94 -5.78
C ILE A 46 -6.83 4.75 -4.73
N CYS A 47 -7.55 5.43 -3.83
CA CYS A 47 -6.94 6.17 -2.73
C CYS A 47 -6.07 5.27 -1.85
N LEU A 48 -6.61 4.13 -1.41
CA LEU A 48 -5.91 3.15 -0.58
C LEU A 48 -4.69 2.56 -1.29
N LEU A 49 -4.79 2.24 -2.58
CA LEU A 49 -3.67 1.75 -3.38
C LEU A 49 -2.55 2.79 -3.45
N ASN A 50 -2.88 4.04 -3.79
CA ASN A 50 -1.90 5.11 -3.92
C ASN A 50 -1.24 5.43 -2.58
N GLU A 51 -2.01 5.46 -1.48
CA GLU A 51 -1.48 5.62 -0.12
C GLU A 51 -0.53 4.48 0.26
N TYR A 52 -0.91 3.22 -0.04
CA TYR A 52 -0.05 2.06 0.21
C TYR A 52 1.25 2.15 -0.61
N HIS A 53 1.17 2.48 -1.89
CA HIS A 53 2.34 2.64 -2.76
C HIS A 53 3.27 3.78 -2.31
N ALA A 54 2.72 4.90 -1.86
CA ALA A 54 3.50 5.98 -1.25
C ALA A 54 4.25 5.50 0.00
N ASN A 55 3.57 4.74 0.88
CA ASN A 55 4.19 4.14 2.07
C ASN A 55 5.30 3.13 1.71
N VAL A 56 5.10 2.32 0.66
CA VAL A 56 6.13 1.39 0.15
C VAL A 56 7.36 2.18 -0.29
N TYR A 57 7.18 3.22 -1.10
CA TYR A 57 8.29 4.04 -1.58
C TYR A 57 9.04 4.70 -0.42
N GLU A 58 8.32 5.35 0.51
CA GLU A 58 8.89 6.04 1.66
C GLU A 58 9.73 5.10 2.54
N LYS A 59 9.22 3.89 2.82
CA LYS A 59 9.88 2.95 3.72
C LYS A 59 11.03 2.20 3.07
N ILE A 60 10.94 1.89 1.77
CA ILE A 60 11.93 1.03 1.10
C ILE A 60 13.03 1.86 0.41
N SER A 61 12.70 3.00 -0.18
CA SER A 61 13.66 3.80 -0.94
C SER A 61 14.95 4.19 -0.19
N PRO A 62 14.98 4.43 1.14
CA PRO A 62 16.22 4.77 1.84
C PRO A 62 17.29 3.67 1.80
N TYR A 63 16.88 2.43 1.53
CA TYR A 63 17.77 1.25 1.50
C TYR A 63 18.21 0.85 0.09
N LEU A 64 17.82 1.62 -0.93
CA LEU A 64 18.04 1.31 -2.34
C LEU A 64 19.07 2.23 -2.99
N THR A 65 19.69 1.75 -4.06
CA THR A 65 20.50 2.57 -4.99
C THR A 65 19.63 3.52 -5.80
N GLU A 66 20.22 4.50 -6.47
CA GLU A 66 19.47 5.47 -7.29
C GLU A 66 18.71 4.80 -8.46
N GLU A 67 19.29 3.77 -9.07
CA GLU A 67 18.62 2.99 -10.13
C GLU A 67 17.40 2.24 -9.58
N GLU A 68 17.56 1.57 -8.45
CA GLU A 68 16.49 0.82 -7.79
C GLU A 68 15.40 1.76 -7.26
N LYS A 69 15.75 2.96 -6.76
CA LYS A 69 14.77 4.00 -6.39
C LYS A 69 13.97 4.47 -7.59
N ALA A 70 14.61 4.69 -8.74
CA ALA A 70 13.92 5.09 -9.96
C ALA A 70 12.94 4.00 -10.42
N TRP A 71 13.35 2.73 -10.34
CA TRP A 71 12.47 1.60 -10.58
C TRP A 71 11.30 1.56 -9.59
N LEU A 72 11.58 1.70 -8.29
CA LEU A 72 10.55 1.66 -7.25
C LEU A 72 9.55 2.79 -7.43
N ALA A 73 10.01 4.01 -7.72
CA ALA A 73 9.15 5.17 -7.99
C ALA A 73 8.17 4.90 -9.14
N ASN A 74 8.62 4.24 -10.20
CA ASN A 74 7.76 3.86 -11.32
C ASN A 74 6.79 2.72 -10.94
N ALA A 75 7.24 1.75 -10.16
CA ALA A 75 6.40 0.64 -9.67
C ALA A 75 5.33 1.11 -8.66
N THR A 76 5.61 2.18 -7.90
CA THR A 76 4.70 2.78 -6.91
C THR A 76 4.03 4.07 -7.41
N ARG A 77 4.01 4.31 -8.74
CA ARG A 77 3.38 5.51 -9.31
C ARG A 77 1.89 5.58 -8.97
N GLU A 78 1.36 6.78 -8.84
CA GLU A 78 -0.09 6.97 -8.66
C GLU A 78 -0.85 6.49 -9.90
N VAL A 79 -1.99 5.85 -9.65
CA VAL A 79 -2.98 5.52 -10.69
C VAL A 79 -4.20 6.41 -10.57
N LYS A 80 -4.82 6.70 -11.71
CA LYS A 80 -6.06 7.49 -11.82
C LYS A 80 -6.94 6.83 -12.86
N ARG A 81 -8.26 6.85 -12.65
CA ARG A 81 -9.22 6.49 -13.70
C ARG A 81 -9.14 7.53 -14.81
N ALA A 82 -9.20 7.06 -16.06
CA ALA A 82 -9.29 7.90 -17.25
C ALA A 82 -10.65 8.59 -17.34
#